data_AF-A0AA40BW73-F1
#
_entry.id   AF-A0AA40BW73-F1
#
_cell.length_a   1.000
_cell.length_b   1.000
_cell.length_c   1.000
_cell.angle_alpha   90.00
_cell.angle_beta   90.00
_cell.angle_gamma   90.00
#
_symmetry.space_group_name_H-M   'P 1'
#
loop_
_entity.id
_entity.type
_entity.pdbx_description
1 polymer ?
#
loop_
_entity_poly.entity_id
_entity_poly.type
_entity_poly.pdbx_seq_one_letter_code
_entity_poly.pdbx_strand_id
1 'polypeptide(L)'
;MTCTGDQKNKRKAPQLPPQPQAQSQAQTQPPPPPPPPTTTTTTTTMPSGSNTSSAAPKAADTPATTTTAATTTTPSSTSKPSKVFVGTTILPLPDDANPICGNCNLVGHLASHCLGPWDPMTGTLRVCVFCNTKAHLSDNCPAFWNTYTPSKRYSLFEFLVVYRAGKAPVDTRICWPQLAMDYRNHGARQLDRFPMTRAFAVRTYAETPWKGWDYGTGKMEDFPCDELTRGYKMVRANLSWLCAGEKSLGQWRRRILVGERRAERAFIRDEEENLKLIEACGIEI
;
A
#
# COMPACT_ATOMS: atom_id res chain seq x y z
N MET A 1 8.70 11.43 31.82
CA MET A 1 8.94 12.67 31.07
C MET A 1 7.59 13.23 30.66
N THR A 2 7.08 14.16 31.46
CA THR A 2 5.74 14.77 31.31
C THR A 2 5.94 16.26 31.04
N CYS A 3 5.41 16.75 29.93
CA CYS A 3 5.38 18.18 29.63
C CYS A 3 4.07 18.78 30.13
N THR A 4 4.11 19.43 31.29
CA THR A 4 3.08 20.35 31.76
C THR A 4 3.67 21.75 31.83
N GLY A 5 3.08 22.67 31.06
CA GLY A 5 3.41 24.09 31.05
C GLY A 5 2.15 24.89 30.76
N ASP A 6 1.49 25.29 31.84
CA ASP A 6 0.36 26.22 31.85
C ASP A 6 0.85 27.65 31.62
N GLN A 7 0.38 28.31 30.56
CA GLN A 7 0.43 29.77 30.43
C GLN A 7 -0.90 30.30 29.89
N LYS A 8 -1.68 30.91 30.80
CA LYS A 8 -2.81 31.77 30.47
C LYS A 8 -2.31 33.05 29.80
N ASN A 9 -2.52 33.18 28.50
CA ASN A 9 -2.25 34.41 27.77
C ASN A 9 -3.56 34.98 27.19
N LYS A 10 -4.01 36.13 27.72
CA LYS A 10 -5.17 36.88 27.22
C LYS A 10 -4.85 37.40 25.82
N ARG A 11 -5.45 36.81 24.78
CA ARG A 11 -5.29 37.27 23.39
C ARG A 11 -6.25 38.40 23.08
N LYS A 12 -5.69 39.57 22.78
CA LYS A 12 -6.32 40.71 22.11
C LYS A 12 -6.74 40.27 20.70
N ALA A 13 -7.95 40.63 20.27
CA ALA A 13 -8.46 40.27 18.95
C ALA A 13 -7.56 40.86 17.83
N PRO A 14 -7.18 40.09 16.80
CA PRO A 14 -6.38 40.60 15.69
C PRO A 14 -7.25 41.46 14.77
N GLN A 15 -6.79 42.68 14.48
CA GLN A 15 -7.31 43.51 13.40
C GLN A 15 -7.07 42.80 12.06
N LEU A 16 -8.13 42.69 11.26
CA LEU A 16 -8.06 42.19 9.89
C LEU A 16 -7.25 43.15 9.02
N PRO A 17 -6.31 42.65 8.20
CA PRO A 17 -5.63 43.49 7.21
C PRO A 17 -6.62 43.92 6.10
N PRO A 18 -6.40 45.10 5.49
CA PRO A 18 -7.26 45.59 4.42
C PRO A 18 -7.22 44.66 3.20
N GLN A 19 -8.39 44.43 2.61
CA GLN A 19 -8.53 43.62 1.39
C GLN A 19 -7.80 44.28 0.21
N PRO A 20 -7.01 43.52 -0.57
CA PRO A 20 -6.42 44.02 -1.80
C PRO A 20 -7.50 44.23 -2.86
N GLN A 21 -7.46 45.40 -3.50
CA GLN A 21 -8.33 45.77 -4.62
C GLN A 21 -8.08 44.84 -5.82
N ALA A 22 -9.18 44.42 -6.46
CA ALA A 22 -9.17 43.54 -7.61
C ALA A 22 -8.40 44.17 -8.78
N GLN A 23 -7.24 43.59 -9.10
CA GLN A 23 -6.53 43.88 -10.35
C GLN A 23 -7.05 42.96 -11.46
N SER A 24 -7.46 43.59 -12.56
CA SER A 24 -7.87 42.96 -13.82
C SER A 24 -6.75 42.07 -14.36
N GLN A 25 -6.99 40.77 -14.48
CA GLN A 25 -6.05 39.82 -15.06
C GLN A 25 -6.21 39.81 -16.58
N ALA A 26 -5.25 40.40 -17.29
CA ALA A 26 -5.03 40.12 -18.69
C ALA A 26 -4.51 38.67 -18.83
N GLN A 27 -5.21 37.86 -19.62
CA GLN A 27 -4.82 36.49 -19.95
C GLN A 27 -3.58 36.50 -20.84
N THR A 28 -2.42 36.19 -20.28
CA THR A 28 -1.25 35.76 -21.05
C THR A 28 -1.38 34.27 -21.38
N GLN A 29 -1.40 33.95 -22.68
CA GLN A 29 -1.36 32.55 -23.13
C GLN A 29 -0.05 31.88 -22.71
N PRO A 30 -0.09 30.60 -22.30
CA PRO A 30 1.12 29.86 -21.97
C PRO A 30 1.97 29.63 -23.24
N PRO A 31 3.31 29.64 -23.11
CA PRO A 31 4.20 29.36 -24.23
C PRO A 31 4.01 27.93 -24.78
N PRO A 32 4.25 27.72 -26.09
CA PRO A 32 4.13 26.41 -26.69
C PRO A 32 5.15 25.42 -26.10
N PRO A 33 4.82 24.12 -26.05
CA PRO A 33 5.71 23.10 -25.52
C PRO A 33 6.98 22.95 -26.40
N PRO A 34 8.13 22.61 -25.80
CA PRO A 34 9.36 22.39 -26.54
C PRO A 34 9.24 21.16 -27.46
N PRO A 35 9.97 21.14 -28.59
CA PRO A 35 9.97 20.00 -29.51
C PRO A 35 10.57 18.75 -28.85
N PRO A 36 10.13 17.54 -29.26
CA PRO A 36 10.64 16.30 -28.71
C PRO A 36 12.12 16.08 -29.05
N PRO A 37 12.89 15.40 -28.17
CA PRO A 37 14.29 15.11 -28.42
C PRO A 37 14.45 14.10 -29.56
N THR A 38 15.32 14.42 -30.52
CA THR A 38 15.78 13.53 -31.58
C THR A 38 16.68 12.44 -30.99
N THR A 39 16.24 11.19 -31.07
CA THR A 39 17.03 10.02 -30.68
C THR A 39 18.02 9.65 -31.78
N THR A 40 19.30 9.86 -31.52
CA THR A 40 20.41 9.33 -32.33
C THR A 40 20.70 7.90 -31.94
N THR A 41 20.47 6.96 -32.85
CA THR A 41 20.75 5.53 -32.67
C THR A 41 22.25 5.27 -32.84
N THR A 42 22.96 5.00 -31.75
CA THR A 42 24.36 4.55 -31.79
C THR A 42 24.41 3.02 -31.69
N THR A 43 24.77 2.38 -32.80
CA THR A 43 25.02 0.93 -32.87
C THR A 43 26.40 0.63 -32.27
N THR A 44 26.46 -0.11 -31.16
CA THR A 44 27.71 -0.58 -30.55
C THR A 44 27.87 -2.08 -30.76
N THR A 45 28.93 -2.42 -31.50
CA THR A 45 29.40 -3.79 -31.79
C THR A 45 30.09 -4.38 -30.55
N MET A 46 29.70 -5.61 -30.17
CA MET A 46 30.34 -6.39 -29.11
C MET A 46 31.38 -7.36 -29.70
N PRO A 47 32.58 -7.51 -29.10
CA PRO A 47 33.47 -8.62 -29.41
C PRO A 47 33.31 -9.79 -28.44
N SER A 48 33.36 -11.00 -29.00
CA SER A 48 33.37 -12.30 -28.33
C SER A 48 34.62 -12.49 -27.46
N GLY A 49 34.41 -12.93 -26.22
CA GLY A 49 35.45 -13.38 -25.29
C GLY A 49 35.15 -14.81 -24.82
N SER A 50 36.02 -15.73 -25.21
CA SER A 50 36.11 -17.13 -24.79
C SER A 50 36.56 -17.26 -23.34
N ASN A 51 35.90 -18.12 -22.55
CA ASN A 51 36.38 -18.50 -21.22
C ASN A 51 36.53 -20.01 -21.05
N THR A 52 37.71 -20.33 -20.53
CA THR A 52 38.38 -21.63 -20.38
C THR A 52 37.88 -22.37 -19.15
N SER A 53 37.65 -23.68 -19.28
CA SER A 53 37.27 -24.61 -18.22
C SER A 53 38.37 -24.76 -17.16
N SER A 54 38.00 -24.65 -15.87
CA SER A 54 38.89 -24.93 -14.72
C SER A 54 38.59 -26.29 -14.10
N ALA A 55 39.68 -26.97 -13.72
CA ALA A 55 39.74 -28.33 -13.18
C ALA A 55 39.33 -28.42 -11.69
N ALA A 56 38.88 -29.63 -11.31
CA ALA A 56 38.65 -30.09 -9.94
C ALA A 56 39.95 -30.22 -9.13
N PRO A 57 39.88 -30.27 -7.78
CA PRO A 57 40.15 -31.56 -7.13
C PRO A 57 39.42 -31.86 -5.80
N LYS A 58 39.21 -33.17 -5.61
CA LYS A 58 39.32 -34.09 -4.44
C LYS A 58 39.06 -33.64 -2.99
N ALA A 59 38.11 -34.38 -2.42
CA ALA A 59 37.94 -34.97 -1.07
C ALA A 59 39.05 -34.86 0.01
N ALA A 60 38.59 -34.67 1.25
CA ALA A 60 39.17 -35.24 2.48
C ALA A 60 38.14 -35.25 3.64
N ASP A 61 38.36 -36.20 4.55
CA ASP A 61 37.51 -36.76 5.62
C ASP A 61 37.23 -35.89 6.88
N THR A 62 36.06 -36.16 7.51
CA THR A 62 35.70 -36.44 8.95
C THR A 62 36.59 -35.85 10.09
N PRO A 63 36.11 -35.41 11.29
CA PRO A 63 35.10 -36.08 12.15
C PRO A 63 34.21 -35.23 13.10
N ALA A 64 33.36 -35.97 13.83
CA ALA A 64 32.27 -35.61 14.75
C ALA A 64 32.59 -34.65 15.93
N THR A 65 31.57 -33.93 16.42
CA THR A 65 31.48 -33.40 17.80
C THR A 65 30.02 -33.12 18.23
N THR A 66 29.53 -33.97 19.15
CA THR A 66 28.90 -33.66 20.47
C THR A 66 27.77 -32.61 20.61
N THR A 67 26.58 -33.14 20.96
CA THR A 67 25.66 -32.76 22.05
C THR A 67 25.41 -31.28 22.39
N THR A 68 24.14 -30.85 22.37
CA THR A 68 23.47 -30.18 23.52
C THR A 68 21.95 -30.21 23.33
N ALA A 69 21.24 -30.85 24.26
CA ALA A 69 19.79 -30.77 24.40
C ALA A 69 19.42 -29.44 25.08
N ALA A 70 18.56 -28.64 24.43
CA ALA A 70 18.03 -27.41 25.00
C ALA A 70 16.63 -27.63 25.54
N THR A 71 16.53 -27.50 26.86
CA THR A 71 15.33 -27.48 27.70
C THR A 71 14.31 -26.46 27.20
N THR A 72 13.09 -26.93 26.87
CA THR A 72 11.94 -26.09 26.57
C THR A 72 11.34 -25.54 27.87
N THR A 73 11.59 -24.27 28.15
CA THR A 73 10.87 -23.50 29.18
C THR A 73 9.73 -22.73 28.56
N THR A 74 8.51 -23.12 28.91
CA THR A 74 7.25 -22.45 28.55
C THR A 74 6.98 -21.28 29.49
N PRO A 75 6.85 -20.02 29.01
CA PRO A 75 6.19 -18.98 29.78
C PRO A 75 4.68 -19.00 29.52
N SER A 76 3.94 -19.39 30.55
CA SER A 76 2.50 -19.23 30.66
C SER A 76 2.18 -17.73 30.70
N SER A 77 1.55 -17.19 29.64
CA SER A 77 1.04 -15.82 29.64
C SER A 77 -0.49 -15.85 29.51
N THR A 78 -1.13 -15.63 30.65
CA THR A 78 -2.58 -15.45 30.81
C THR A 78 -2.95 -14.06 30.28
N SER A 79 -3.05 -13.91 28.96
CA SER A 79 -3.64 -12.69 28.38
C SER A 79 -5.11 -12.92 28.06
N LYS A 80 -5.97 -12.10 28.68
CA LYS A 80 -7.42 -12.13 28.47
C LYS A 80 -7.70 -11.81 26.98
N PRO A 81 -8.55 -12.59 26.28
CA PRO A 81 -8.85 -12.33 24.88
C PRO A 81 -9.65 -11.02 24.74
N SER A 82 -9.10 -10.09 23.96
CA SER A 82 -9.78 -8.87 23.54
C SER A 82 -10.87 -9.23 22.53
N LYS A 83 -12.12 -9.33 22.99
CA LYS A 83 -13.29 -9.42 22.12
C LYS A 83 -13.50 -8.08 21.42
N VAL A 84 -13.21 -8.01 20.11
CA VAL A 84 -13.69 -6.92 19.25
C VAL A 84 -15.09 -7.30 18.79
N PHE A 85 -16.09 -6.51 19.20
CA PHE A 85 -17.50 -6.79 18.99
C PHE A 85 -18.00 -6.08 17.73
N VAL A 86 -18.32 -6.85 16.68
CA VAL A 86 -19.16 -6.38 15.56
C VAL A 86 -20.10 -7.52 15.16
N GLY A 87 -21.42 -7.33 15.31
CA GLY A 87 -22.43 -8.29 14.85
C GLY A 87 -22.41 -8.42 13.31
N THR A 88 -22.61 -9.58 12.67
CA THR A 88 -23.01 -10.90 13.20
C THR A 88 -22.40 -12.03 12.35
N THR A 89 -21.29 -11.81 11.66
CA THR A 89 -20.35 -12.88 11.28
C THR A 89 -18.99 -12.25 10.99
N ILE A 90 -18.29 -11.82 12.04
CA ILE A 90 -16.83 -11.85 12.01
C ILE A 90 -16.52 -13.33 11.90
N LEU A 91 -15.93 -13.80 10.79
CA LEU A 91 -15.28 -15.11 10.81
C LEU A 91 -14.35 -15.05 12.02
N PRO A 92 -14.54 -15.89 13.06
CA PRO A 92 -13.63 -15.92 14.18
C PRO A 92 -12.25 -15.94 13.56
N LEU A 93 -11.40 -14.95 13.87
CA LEU A 93 -9.98 -15.27 13.77
C LEU A 93 -9.87 -16.50 14.66
N PRO A 94 -9.51 -17.67 14.10
CA PRO A 94 -9.30 -18.83 14.95
C PRO A 94 -8.39 -18.37 16.09
N ASP A 95 -8.64 -18.86 17.30
CA ASP A 95 -7.78 -18.62 18.48
C ASP A 95 -6.32 -19.11 18.27
N ASP A 96 -5.96 -19.46 17.02
CA ASP A 96 -4.61 -19.55 16.49
C ASP A 96 -3.80 -18.35 16.96
N ALA A 97 -2.99 -18.61 17.98
CA ALA A 97 -2.13 -17.68 18.69
C ALA A 97 -1.10 -16.95 17.79
N ASN A 98 -1.18 -17.09 16.47
CA ASN A 98 -0.28 -16.46 15.52
C ASN A 98 -0.90 -16.43 14.09
N PRO A 99 -1.75 -15.44 13.75
CA PRO A 99 -2.31 -15.36 12.40
C PRO A 99 -1.20 -15.17 11.35
N ILE A 100 -1.34 -15.81 10.20
CA ILE A 100 -0.44 -15.62 9.04
C ILE A 100 -0.98 -14.48 8.17
N CYS A 101 -0.17 -13.46 7.93
CA CYS A 101 -0.57 -12.32 7.11
C CYS A 101 -0.64 -12.70 5.62
N GLY A 102 -1.80 -12.50 4.99
CA GLY A 102 -1.97 -12.79 3.55
C GLY A 102 -1.18 -11.87 2.63
N ASN A 103 -0.56 -10.79 3.13
CA ASN A 103 0.29 -9.92 2.32
C ASN A 103 1.77 -10.32 2.34
N CYS A 104 2.37 -10.47 3.52
CA CYS A 104 3.80 -10.73 3.67
C CYS A 104 4.14 -12.16 4.08
N ASN A 105 3.13 -13.00 4.35
CA ASN A 105 3.26 -14.38 4.83
C ASN A 105 4.03 -14.53 6.16
N LEU A 106 4.16 -13.44 6.93
CA LEU A 106 4.71 -13.49 8.29
C LEU A 106 3.60 -13.77 9.31
N VAL A 107 3.98 -14.44 10.39
CA VAL A 107 3.10 -14.73 11.52
C VAL A 107 2.90 -13.52 12.42
N GLY A 108 1.85 -13.55 13.24
CA GLY A 108 1.60 -12.60 14.32
C GLY A 108 0.78 -11.37 13.94
N HIS A 109 0.33 -11.26 12.68
CA HIS A 109 -0.55 -10.15 12.28
C HIS A 109 -1.41 -10.48 11.04
N LEU A 110 -2.47 -9.69 10.86
CA LEU A 110 -3.33 -9.71 9.68
C LEU A 110 -2.89 -8.69 8.64
N ALA A 111 -3.32 -8.88 7.39
CA ALA A 111 -3.13 -7.92 6.30
C ALA A 111 -3.56 -6.48 6.64
N SER A 112 -4.60 -6.31 7.47
CA SER A 112 -5.04 -4.98 7.94
C SER A 112 -3.98 -4.23 8.74
N HIS A 113 -3.11 -4.95 9.47
CA HIS A 113 -2.04 -4.40 10.30
C HIS A 113 -0.66 -4.47 9.64
N CYS A 114 -0.55 -5.10 8.47
CA CYS A 114 0.70 -5.36 7.77
C CYS A 114 1.41 -4.07 7.34
N LEU A 115 2.66 -3.87 7.75
CA LEU A 115 3.43 -2.69 7.35
C LEU A 115 3.82 -2.74 5.87
N GLY A 116 4.16 -3.91 5.35
CA GLY A 116 4.57 -4.12 3.96
C GLY A 116 4.93 -5.58 3.68
N PRO A 117 5.46 -5.91 2.49
CA PRO A 117 5.77 -4.99 1.41
C PRO A 117 4.50 -4.42 0.75
N TRP A 118 4.58 -3.19 0.26
CA TRP A 118 3.57 -2.59 -0.63
C TRP A 118 4.09 -2.55 -2.06
N ASP A 119 3.24 -2.18 -3.02
CA ASP A 119 3.65 -2.04 -4.41
C ASP A 119 4.56 -0.79 -4.56
N PRO A 120 5.81 -0.95 -5.06
CA PRO A 120 6.78 0.15 -5.12
C PRO A 120 6.40 1.26 -6.12
N MET A 121 5.57 0.95 -7.12
CA MET A 121 5.15 1.91 -8.14
C MET A 121 3.97 2.74 -7.68
N THR A 122 3.11 2.16 -6.84
CA THR A 122 1.85 2.81 -6.43
C THR A 122 1.80 3.20 -4.97
N GLY A 123 2.70 2.69 -4.13
CA GLY A 123 2.68 2.96 -2.69
C GLY A 123 1.49 2.32 -1.98
N THR A 124 0.90 1.25 -2.52
CA THR A 124 -0.34 0.64 -2.00
C THR A 124 -0.20 -0.84 -1.65
N LEU A 125 -0.95 -1.29 -0.66
CA LEU A 125 -1.05 -2.69 -0.27
C LEU A 125 -2.09 -3.43 -1.13
N ARG A 126 -1.64 -4.34 -1.99
CA ARG A 126 -2.51 -5.11 -2.90
C ARG A 126 -3.02 -6.39 -2.25
N VAL A 127 -3.93 -6.25 -1.29
CA VAL A 127 -4.49 -7.35 -0.51
C VAL A 127 -5.93 -7.04 -0.12
N CYS A 128 -6.78 -8.04 -0.05
CA CYS A 128 -8.06 -7.94 0.64
C CYS A 128 -7.82 -7.98 2.15
N VAL A 129 -8.03 -6.85 2.83
CA VAL A 129 -7.84 -6.76 4.28
C VAL A 129 -8.96 -7.42 5.09
N PHE A 130 -10.11 -7.69 4.47
CA PHE A 130 -11.24 -8.37 5.10
C PHE A 130 -11.09 -9.89 5.13
N CYS A 131 -10.57 -10.46 4.03
CA CYS A 131 -10.35 -11.90 3.88
C CYS A 131 -8.89 -12.31 4.13
N ASN A 132 -8.00 -11.35 4.42
CA ASN A 132 -6.57 -11.58 4.63
C ASN A 132 -5.92 -12.40 3.48
N THR A 133 -6.15 -12.00 2.22
CA THR A 133 -5.67 -12.73 1.03
C THR A 133 -5.38 -11.81 -0.15
N LYS A 134 -4.47 -12.20 -1.06
CA LYS A 134 -4.19 -11.51 -2.33
C LYS A 134 -5.07 -11.97 -3.49
N ALA A 135 -5.94 -12.96 -3.28
CA ALA A 135 -6.80 -13.51 -4.35
C ALA A 135 -7.74 -12.45 -4.98
N HIS A 136 -8.08 -11.41 -4.23
CA HIS A 136 -8.89 -10.29 -4.70
C HIS A 136 -8.52 -9.00 -3.96
N LEU A 137 -8.92 -7.86 -4.52
CA LEU A 137 -8.83 -6.56 -3.85
C LEU A 137 -10.00 -6.37 -2.89
N SER A 138 -9.83 -5.51 -1.88
CA SER A 138 -10.88 -5.18 -0.91
C SER A 138 -12.18 -4.66 -1.57
N ASP A 139 -12.07 -3.97 -2.73
CA ASP A 139 -13.22 -3.51 -3.51
C ASP A 139 -14.05 -4.63 -4.13
N ASN A 140 -13.46 -5.82 -4.33
CA ASN A 140 -14.07 -6.95 -4.99
C ASN A 140 -14.38 -8.09 -3.99
N CYS A 141 -14.33 -7.80 -2.68
CA CYS A 141 -14.52 -8.80 -1.65
C CYS A 141 -16.01 -9.23 -1.56
N PRO A 142 -16.36 -10.47 -1.92
CA PRO A 142 -17.76 -10.91 -1.89
C PRO A 142 -18.31 -10.97 -0.46
N ALA A 143 -17.49 -11.42 0.49
CA ALA A 143 -17.85 -11.46 1.91
C ALA A 143 -18.19 -10.06 2.44
N PHE A 144 -17.45 -9.05 1.99
CA PHE A 144 -17.65 -7.68 2.45
C PHE A 144 -18.78 -6.94 1.72
N TRP A 145 -19.10 -7.24 0.46
CA TRP A 145 -20.10 -6.46 -0.28
C TRP A 145 -21.50 -7.10 -0.34
N ASN A 146 -21.63 -8.43 -0.19
CA ASN A 146 -22.91 -9.12 -0.39
C ASN A 146 -23.97 -8.88 0.71
N THR A 147 -23.61 -8.32 1.86
CA THR A 147 -24.51 -8.13 3.02
C THR A 147 -24.63 -6.66 3.46
N TYR A 148 -25.10 -5.73 2.63
CA TYR A 148 -25.03 -4.29 2.95
C TYR A 148 -25.69 -3.94 4.30
N THR A 149 -24.91 -3.40 5.24
CA THR A 149 -25.39 -2.88 6.52
C THR A 149 -24.71 -1.53 6.80
N PRO A 150 -25.36 -0.58 7.50
CA PRO A 150 -24.73 0.67 7.93
C PRO A 150 -23.42 0.44 8.73
N SER A 151 -23.34 -0.65 9.48
CA SER A 151 -22.13 -1.08 10.21
C SER A 151 -20.93 -1.34 9.30
N LYS A 152 -21.12 -1.66 8.01
CA LYS A 152 -20.00 -1.87 7.07
C LYS A 152 -19.21 -0.63 6.80
N ARG A 153 -19.85 0.54 6.73
CA ARG A 153 -19.08 1.77 6.54
C ARG A 153 -18.13 2.01 7.73
N TYR A 154 -18.51 1.60 8.94
CA TYR A 154 -17.64 1.69 10.11
C TYR A 154 -16.47 0.72 9.99
N SER A 155 -16.74 -0.52 9.60
CA SER A 155 -15.67 -1.48 9.29
C SER A 155 -14.73 -0.96 8.19
N LEU A 156 -15.24 -0.30 7.14
CA LEU A 156 -14.38 0.33 6.14
C LEU A 156 -13.46 1.38 6.76
N PHE A 157 -14.00 2.24 7.62
CA PHE A 157 -13.20 3.24 8.31
C PHE A 157 -12.12 2.58 9.21
N GLU A 158 -12.47 1.55 9.96
CA GLU A 158 -11.50 0.83 10.79
C GLU A 158 -10.39 0.19 9.95
N PHE A 159 -10.75 -0.59 8.94
CA PHE A 159 -9.80 -1.36 8.13
C PHE A 159 -8.96 -0.49 7.19
N LEU A 160 -9.51 0.59 6.64
CA LEU A 160 -8.82 1.43 5.65
C LEU A 160 -8.14 2.65 6.27
N VAL A 161 -8.59 3.12 7.44
CA VAL A 161 -8.07 4.34 8.09
C VAL A 161 -7.39 4.01 9.41
N VAL A 162 -8.12 3.41 10.36
CA VAL A 162 -7.62 3.23 11.74
C VAL A 162 -6.45 2.25 11.79
N TYR A 163 -6.61 1.04 11.28
CA TYR A 163 -5.55 0.01 11.31
C TYR A 163 -4.37 0.36 10.38
N ARG A 164 -4.61 1.22 9.40
CA ARG A 164 -3.60 1.74 8.46
C ARG A 164 -2.96 3.05 8.90
N ALA A 165 -3.29 3.59 10.08
CA ALA A 165 -2.67 4.81 10.59
C ALA A 165 -1.13 4.68 10.62
N GLY A 166 -0.45 5.60 9.94
CA GLY A 166 1.00 5.62 9.79
C GLY A 166 1.58 4.50 8.90
N LYS A 167 0.77 3.85 8.05
CA LYS A 167 1.20 2.77 7.14
C LYS A 167 0.79 3.08 5.70
N ALA A 168 1.35 2.33 4.74
CA ALA A 168 0.92 2.43 3.35
C ALA A 168 -0.59 2.16 3.19
N PRO A 169 -1.31 2.92 2.36
CA PRO A 169 -2.74 2.72 2.15
C PRO A 169 -3.03 1.38 1.45
N VAL A 170 -4.23 0.84 1.65
CA VAL A 170 -4.71 -0.34 0.92
C VAL A 170 -5.09 0.07 -0.49
N ASP A 171 -4.86 -0.81 -1.47
CA ASP A 171 -5.31 -0.60 -2.85
C ASP A 171 -6.83 -0.76 -2.94
N THR A 172 -7.54 0.37 -2.94
CA THR A 172 -9.00 0.46 -3.00
C THR A 172 -9.44 1.66 -3.86
N ARG A 173 -10.65 1.59 -4.41
CA ARG A 173 -11.36 2.68 -5.08
C ARG A 173 -11.93 3.72 -4.09
N ILE A 174 -11.94 3.40 -2.80
CA ILE A 174 -12.50 4.26 -1.76
C ILE A 174 -11.48 5.35 -1.41
N CYS A 175 -11.90 6.63 -1.49
CA CYS A 175 -11.06 7.75 -1.02
C CYS A 175 -10.99 7.70 0.52
N TRP A 176 -9.94 7.10 1.09
CA TRP A 176 -9.76 7.02 2.55
C TRP A 176 -9.75 8.40 3.25
N PRO A 177 -9.20 9.50 2.67
CA PRO A 177 -9.31 10.83 3.28
C PRO A 177 -10.75 11.28 3.44
N GLN A 178 -11.59 11.08 2.42
CA GLN A 178 -13.02 11.42 2.49
C GLN A 178 -13.71 10.56 3.54
N LEU A 179 -13.45 9.24 3.53
CA LEU A 179 -13.99 8.31 4.50
C LEU A 179 -13.66 8.75 5.94
N ALA A 180 -12.44 9.21 6.19
CA ALA A 180 -12.02 9.74 7.48
C ALA A 180 -12.78 11.00 7.91
N MET A 181 -13.05 11.92 6.98
CA MET A 181 -13.81 13.15 7.27
C MET A 181 -15.28 12.84 7.56
N ASP A 182 -15.89 11.95 6.78
CA ASP A 182 -17.27 11.54 6.95
C ASP A 182 -17.48 10.90 8.33
N TYR A 183 -16.55 10.04 8.77
CA TYR A 183 -16.64 9.32 10.04
C TYR A 183 -16.41 10.16 11.29
N ARG A 184 -15.65 11.25 11.21
CA ARG A 184 -15.45 12.13 12.37
C ARG A 184 -16.78 12.71 12.88
N ASN A 185 -17.70 13.02 11.97
CA ASN A 185 -19.00 13.57 12.32
C ASN A 185 -19.88 12.59 13.11
N HIS A 186 -19.49 11.32 13.18
CA HIS A 186 -20.15 10.26 13.94
C HIS A 186 -19.45 9.94 15.28
N GLY A 187 -18.62 10.85 15.80
CA GLY A 187 -17.96 10.67 17.10
C GLY A 187 -16.73 9.74 17.06
N ALA A 188 -16.15 9.52 15.88
CA ALA A 188 -14.96 8.69 15.75
C ALA A 188 -13.77 9.23 16.56
N ARG A 189 -12.94 8.32 17.07
CA ARG A 189 -11.71 8.61 17.81
C ARG A 189 -10.82 9.56 17.00
N GLN A 190 -10.26 10.57 17.67
CA GLN A 190 -9.23 11.41 17.08
C GLN A 190 -7.97 10.59 16.82
N LEU A 191 -7.55 10.50 15.56
CA LEU A 191 -6.33 9.82 15.16
C LEU A 191 -5.18 10.83 15.07
N ASP A 192 -4.04 10.46 15.64
CA ASP A 192 -2.80 11.26 15.57
C ASP A 192 -2.08 11.08 14.23
N ARG A 193 -2.30 9.94 13.58
CA ARG A 193 -1.76 9.61 12.25
C ARG A 193 -2.87 9.01 11.40
N PHE A 194 -2.81 9.28 10.10
CA PHE A 194 -3.65 8.67 9.08
C PHE A 194 -2.79 7.78 8.18
N PRO A 195 -3.39 7.00 7.27
CA PRO A 195 -2.62 6.31 6.24
C PRO A 195 -1.64 7.26 5.55
N MET A 196 -0.49 6.73 5.14
CA MET A 196 0.47 7.49 4.34
C MET A 196 -0.16 7.91 3.02
N THR A 197 0.31 9.02 2.46
CA THR A 197 0.12 9.26 1.03
C THR A 197 0.86 8.20 0.24
N ARG A 198 0.29 7.84 -0.92
CA ARG A 198 0.93 6.93 -1.88
C ARG A 198 2.33 7.40 -2.27
N ALA A 199 2.49 8.71 -2.53
CA ALA A 199 3.78 9.29 -2.89
C ALA A 199 4.83 9.11 -1.78
N PHE A 200 4.44 9.31 -0.52
CA PHE A 200 5.33 9.07 0.62
C PHE A 200 5.68 7.58 0.75
N ALA A 201 4.71 6.68 0.61
CA ALA A 201 4.94 5.24 0.61
C ALA A 201 5.90 4.79 -0.52
N VAL A 202 5.76 5.33 -1.74
CA VAL A 202 6.70 5.05 -2.84
C VAL A 202 8.12 5.48 -2.48
N ARG A 203 8.31 6.70 -1.96
CA ARG A 203 9.65 7.20 -1.58
C ARG A 203 10.30 6.36 -0.48
N THR A 204 9.52 5.96 0.52
CA THR A 204 10.01 5.17 1.67
C THR A 204 10.16 3.68 1.34
N TYR A 205 9.70 3.21 0.18
CA TYR A 205 9.83 1.80 -0.20
C TYR A 205 11.29 1.35 -0.24
N ALA A 206 12.20 2.19 -0.76
CA ALA A 206 13.61 1.85 -0.93
C ALA A 206 14.33 1.58 0.40
N GLU A 207 13.88 2.23 1.49
CA GLU A 207 14.43 2.02 2.84
C GLU A 207 13.96 0.69 3.45
N THR A 208 12.94 0.07 2.85
CA THR A 208 12.36 -1.20 3.30
C THR A 208 12.01 -1.23 4.80
N PRO A 209 11.35 -0.20 5.36
CA PRO A 209 11.17 -0.04 6.81
C PRO A 209 10.35 -1.16 7.47
N TRP A 210 9.67 -2.01 6.69
CA TRP A 210 8.97 -3.19 7.19
C TRP A 210 9.88 -4.42 7.35
N LYS A 211 11.07 -4.45 6.75
CA LYS A 211 12.02 -5.56 6.90
C LYS A 211 12.58 -5.53 8.32
N GLY A 212 12.44 -6.64 9.03
CA GLY A 212 12.89 -6.76 10.42
C GLY A 212 11.96 -6.08 11.43
N TRP A 213 10.79 -5.59 11.01
CA TRP A 213 9.80 -5.08 11.96
C TRP A 213 9.25 -6.20 12.83
N ASP A 214 9.38 -6.04 14.14
CA ASP A 214 8.74 -6.90 15.13
C ASP A 214 7.31 -6.42 15.39
N TYR A 215 6.31 -7.18 14.94
CA TYR A 215 4.90 -6.84 15.14
C TYR A 215 4.43 -6.98 16.60
N GLY A 216 5.19 -7.68 17.45
CA GLY A 216 4.90 -7.85 18.87
C GLY A 216 5.44 -6.71 19.75
N THR A 217 6.58 -6.13 19.39
CA THR A 217 7.27 -5.12 20.22
C THR A 217 7.48 -3.76 19.54
N GLY A 218 7.38 -3.70 18.21
CA GLY A 218 7.62 -2.51 17.41
C GLY A 218 6.63 -1.38 17.70
N LYS A 219 7.17 -0.16 17.81
CA LYS A 219 6.41 1.05 18.14
C LYS A 219 6.24 1.90 16.89
N MET A 220 5.01 2.19 16.49
CA MET A 220 4.71 2.98 15.27
C MET A 220 5.42 4.34 15.23
N GLU A 221 5.83 4.87 16.38
CA GLU A 221 6.63 6.08 16.52
C GLU A 221 7.95 6.01 15.77
N ASP A 222 8.56 4.82 15.71
CA ASP A 222 9.84 4.55 15.04
C ASP A 222 9.68 4.44 13.51
N PHE A 223 8.43 4.32 13.04
CA PHE A 223 8.13 4.24 11.61
C PHE A 223 8.06 5.64 10.97
N PRO A 224 8.55 5.82 9.73
CA PRO A 224 8.49 7.10 9.02
C PRO A 224 7.10 7.74 9.07
N CYS A 225 7.05 9.04 9.36
CA CYS A 225 5.81 9.79 9.48
C CYS A 225 5.57 10.66 8.25
N ASP A 226 4.40 10.52 7.63
CA ASP A 226 3.97 11.40 6.55
C ASP A 226 3.36 12.69 7.13
N GLU A 227 4.02 13.82 6.90
CA GLU A 227 3.58 15.12 7.42
C GLU A 227 2.22 15.57 6.88
N LEU A 228 1.87 15.17 5.65
CA LEU A 228 0.61 15.53 5.01
C LEU A 228 -0.58 14.82 5.65
N THR A 229 -0.33 13.70 6.32
CA THR A 229 -1.35 12.89 6.98
C THR A 229 -1.13 12.80 8.50
N ARG A 230 -0.30 13.70 9.06
CA ARG A 230 -0.07 13.84 10.50
C ARG A 230 -1.24 14.52 11.19
N GLY A 231 -2.24 13.71 11.51
CA GLY A 231 -3.42 14.11 12.26
C GLY A 231 -4.46 14.82 11.42
N TYR A 232 -5.61 15.06 12.03
CA TYR A 232 -6.81 15.43 11.30
C TYR A 232 -6.70 16.80 10.61
N LYS A 233 -6.06 17.78 11.26
CA LYS A 233 -5.93 19.15 10.72
C LYS A 233 -5.23 19.13 9.36
N MET A 234 -4.18 18.30 9.23
CA MET A 234 -3.42 18.16 7.99
C MET A 234 -4.23 17.46 6.91
N VAL A 235 -4.91 16.35 7.24
CA VAL A 235 -5.77 15.64 6.27
C VAL A 235 -6.90 16.54 5.77
N ARG A 236 -7.56 17.29 6.67
CA ARG A 236 -8.63 18.22 6.27
C ARG A 236 -8.12 19.34 5.37
N ALA A 237 -6.98 19.94 5.71
CA ALA A 237 -6.38 21.02 4.93
C ALA A 237 -6.00 20.57 3.51
N ASN A 238 -5.66 19.28 3.33
CA ASN A 238 -5.22 18.71 2.06
C ASN A 238 -6.26 17.79 1.40
N LEU A 239 -7.52 17.79 1.87
CA LEU A 239 -8.52 16.78 1.51
C LEU A 239 -8.70 16.62 -0.01
N SER A 240 -8.90 17.73 -0.72
CA SER A 240 -9.12 17.71 -2.17
C SER A 240 -7.93 17.12 -2.93
N TRP A 241 -6.71 17.52 -2.56
CA TRP A 241 -5.49 17.02 -3.18
C TRP A 241 -5.26 15.54 -2.87
N LEU A 242 -5.45 15.12 -1.62
CA LEU A 242 -5.36 13.72 -1.20
C LEU A 242 -6.36 12.84 -1.96
N CYS A 243 -7.63 13.25 -2.05
CA CYS A 243 -8.62 12.50 -2.82
C CYS A 243 -8.32 12.46 -4.32
N ALA A 244 -7.76 13.52 -4.90
CA ALA A 244 -7.35 13.51 -6.29
C ALA A 244 -6.23 12.48 -6.54
N GLY A 245 -5.24 12.42 -5.65
CA GLY A 245 -4.15 11.44 -5.69
C GLY A 245 -4.62 9.99 -5.55
N GLU A 246 -5.61 9.74 -4.68
CA GLU A 246 -6.22 8.40 -4.53
C GLU A 246 -7.00 7.98 -5.79
N LYS A 247 -7.72 8.91 -6.44
CA LYS A 247 -8.56 8.61 -7.62
C LYS A 247 -7.76 8.45 -8.92
N SER A 248 -6.73 9.27 -9.13
CA SER A 248 -6.00 9.36 -10.40
C SER A 248 -5.28 8.06 -10.77
N LEU A 249 -4.65 7.40 -9.80
CA LEU A 249 -3.92 6.15 -10.02
C LEU A 249 -4.85 4.95 -10.25
N GLY A 250 -6.03 4.92 -9.61
CA GLY A 250 -7.05 3.92 -9.90
C GLY A 250 -7.63 4.05 -11.32
N GLN A 251 -7.60 5.25 -11.90
CA GLN A 251 -7.93 5.47 -13.31
C GLN A 251 -6.77 5.11 -14.23
N TRP A 252 -5.54 5.49 -13.87
CA TRP A 252 -4.34 5.17 -14.65
C TRP A 252 -4.15 3.65 -14.79
N ARG A 253 -4.30 2.88 -13.71
CA ARG A 253 -4.27 1.42 -13.75
C ARG A 253 -5.40 0.81 -14.57
N ARG A 254 -6.61 1.39 -14.55
CA ARG A 254 -7.68 0.95 -15.44
C ARG A 254 -7.28 1.13 -16.90
N ARG A 255 -6.61 2.23 -17.24
CA ARG A 255 -6.10 2.44 -18.60
C ARG A 255 -5.01 1.43 -18.97
N ILE A 256 -4.08 1.13 -18.07
CA ILE A 256 -3.05 0.10 -18.33
C ILE A 256 -3.67 -1.28 -18.46
N LEU A 257 -4.49 -1.73 -17.50
CA LEU A 257 -5.11 -3.07 -17.57
C LEU A 257 -6.09 -3.22 -18.75
N VAL A 258 -6.76 -2.13 -19.17
CA VAL A 258 -7.57 -2.14 -20.39
C VAL A 258 -6.67 -2.16 -21.64
N GLY A 259 -5.53 -1.47 -21.61
CA GLY A 259 -4.50 -1.51 -22.65
C GLY A 259 -3.86 -2.89 -22.79
N GLU A 260 -3.40 -3.49 -21.70
CA GLU A 260 -2.83 -4.85 -21.63
C GLU A 260 -3.84 -5.89 -22.12
N ARG A 261 -5.09 -5.86 -21.65
CA ARG A 261 -6.13 -6.76 -22.17
C ARG A 261 -6.49 -6.51 -23.63
N ARG A 262 -6.25 -5.29 -24.15
CA ARG A 262 -6.43 -5.00 -25.58
C ARG A 262 -5.25 -5.53 -26.39
N ALA A 263 -4.03 -5.43 -25.87
CA ALA A 263 -2.83 -6.00 -26.48
C ALA A 263 -2.87 -7.53 -26.47
N GLU A 264 -3.26 -8.15 -25.35
CA GLU A 264 -3.44 -9.60 -25.22
C GLU A 264 -4.52 -10.14 -26.18
N ARG A 265 -5.66 -9.46 -26.29
CA ARG A 265 -6.69 -9.82 -27.28
C ARG A 265 -6.30 -9.55 -28.73
N ALA A 266 -5.38 -8.62 -28.98
CA ALA A 266 -4.82 -8.42 -30.31
C ALA A 266 -3.86 -9.57 -30.64
N PHE A 267 -2.97 -9.94 -29.72
CA PHE A 267 -2.07 -11.08 -29.86
C PHE A 267 -2.82 -12.39 -30.13
N ILE A 268 -3.85 -12.72 -29.35
CA ILE A 268 -4.67 -13.94 -29.56
C ILE A 268 -5.34 -13.92 -30.95
N ARG A 269 -5.81 -12.75 -31.40
CA ARG A 269 -6.44 -12.62 -32.72
C ARG A 269 -5.42 -12.81 -33.85
N ASP A 270 -4.23 -12.24 -33.72
CA ASP A 270 -3.17 -12.39 -34.70
C ASP A 270 -2.72 -13.86 -34.78
N GLU A 271 -2.67 -14.57 -33.63
CA GLU A 271 -2.38 -16.01 -33.57
C GLU A 271 -3.48 -16.85 -34.24
N GLU A 272 -4.76 -16.55 -34.00
CA GLU A 272 -5.89 -17.20 -34.68
C GLU A 272 -5.90 -16.93 -36.19
N GLU A 273 -5.55 -15.71 -36.64
CA GLU A 273 -5.43 -15.39 -38.06
C GLU A 273 -4.24 -16.13 -38.70
N ASN A 274 -3.12 -16.25 -38.00
CA ASN A 274 -1.95 -16.98 -38.48
C ASN A 274 -2.24 -18.49 -38.62
N LEU A 275 -2.96 -19.08 -37.65
CA LEU A 275 -3.41 -20.48 -37.74
C LEU A 275 -4.33 -20.72 -38.94
N LYS A 276 -5.27 -19.81 -39.23
CA LYS A 276 -6.14 -19.88 -40.42
C LYS A 276 -5.34 -19.78 -41.72
N LEU A 277 -4.27 -18.99 -41.75
CA LEU A 277 -3.39 -18.88 -42.92
C LEU A 277 -2.58 -20.16 -43.14
N ILE A 278 -2.10 -20.80 -42.07
CA ILE A 278 -1.39 -22.09 -42.16
C ILE A 278 -2.32 -23.18 -42.70
N GLU A 279 -3.55 -23.25 -42.18
CA GLU A 279 -4.59 -24.18 -42.67
C GLU A 279 -4.95 -23.92 -44.14
N ALA A 280 -5.11 -22.65 -44.53
CA ALA A 280 -5.41 -22.27 -45.92
C ALA A 280 -4.27 -22.57 -46.90
N CYS A 281 -3.02 -22.54 -46.44
CA CYS A 281 -1.85 -22.86 -47.26
C CYS A 281 -1.62 -24.37 -47.45
N GLY A 282 -2.41 -25.23 -46.77
CA GLY A 282 -2.22 -26.68 -46.84
C GLY A 282 -0.85 -27.13 -46.34
N ILE A 283 -0.23 -26.35 -45.45
CA ILE A 283 1.02 -26.72 -44.81
C ILE A 283 0.66 -27.69 -43.69
N GLU A 284 0.82 -28.99 -43.94
CA GLU A 284 0.81 -29.99 -42.87
C GLU A 284 2.00 -29.70 -41.94
N ILE A 285 1.70 -29.33 -40.69
CA ILE A 285 2.69 -29.12 -39.62
C ILE A 285 3.11 -30.47 -39.05
#